data_AF-A0AAW4WQC3-F1
#
_entry.id   AF-A0AAW4WQC3-F1
#
_cell.length_a   1.000
_cell.length_b   1.000
_cell.length_c   1.000
_cell.angle_alpha   90.00
_cell.angle_beta   90.00
_cell.angle_gamma   90.00
#
_symmetry.space_group_name_H-M   'P 1'
#
loop_
_entity.id
_entity.type
_entity.pdbx_description
1 polymer ?
#
loop_
_entity_poly.entity_id
_entity_poly.type
_entity_poly.pdbx_seq_one_letter_code
_entity_poly.pdbx_strand_id
1 'polypeptide(L)'
;MDWYVVDKKYINYLTQFDSRVGYVEYGERLKLHVGILLTIGDFHYYVPISSAKPKHQKMSNSLDFHKLQDESTGYLYAVLNINNMIPVPDNCLTQLKYNQVESFRSFSNEKERIDYIYLLQKEKALIDNVQDSLQNKAMKLYQKCIAKPDSSLAARCCNFKMLEEKCSSYFDT
;
A
#
# COMPACT_ATOMS: atom_id res chain seq x y z
N MET A 1 12.38 -0.63 -0.32
CA MET A 1 11.08 -1.28 -0.59
C MET A 1 10.81 -1.22 -2.08
N ASP A 2 10.01 -2.12 -2.65
CA ASP A 2 9.74 -2.19 -4.09
C ASP A 2 8.24 -2.06 -4.40
N TRP A 3 7.94 -1.88 -5.70
CA TRP A 3 6.59 -1.83 -6.23
C TRP A 3 6.04 -3.23 -6.49
N TYR A 4 4.81 -3.47 -6.06
CA TYR A 4 4.10 -4.72 -6.25
C TYR A 4 2.69 -4.48 -6.79
N VAL A 5 2.30 -5.36 -7.70
CA VAL A 5 0.90 -5.58 -8.08
C VAL A 5 0.41 -6.77 -7.28
N VAL A 6 -0.71 -6.59 -6.57
CA VAL A 6 -1.35 -7.67 -5.82
C VAL A 6 -2.47 -8.24 -6.67
N ASP A 7 -2.60 -9.57 -6.69
CA ASP A 7 -3.66 -10.26 -7.43
C ASP A 7 -5.05 -9.74 -7.03
N LYS A 8 -5.84 -9.39 -8.05
CA LYS A 8 -7.17 -8.81 -7.86
C LYS A 8 -8.14 -9.77 -7.17
N LYS A 9 -8.08 -11.07 -7.45
CA LYS A 9 -8.88 -12.10 -6.79
C LYS A 9 -8.55 -12.17 -5.30
N TYR A 10 -7.27 -12.06 -4.95
CA TYR A 10 -6.85 -12.05 -3.55
C TYR A 10 -7.36 -10.80 -2.81
N ILE A 11 -7.26 -9.62 -3.43
CA ILE A 11 -7.81 -8.40 -2.83
C ILE A 11 -9.33 -8.52 -2.66
N ASN A 12 -10.05 -8.98 -3.69
CA ASN A 12 -11.49 -9.18 -3.63
C ASN A 12 -11.87 -10.20 -2.55
N TYR A 13 -11.07 -11.25 -2.35
CA TYR A 13 -11.23 -12.19 -1.25
C TYR A 13 -11.08 -11.49 0.11
N LEU A 14 -9.99 -10.75 0.36
CA LEU A 14 -9.80 -10.05 1.64
C LEU A 14 -10.90 -9.01 1.93
N THR A 15 -11.42 -8.32 0.90
CA THR A 15 -12.48 -7.31 1.08
C THR A 15 -13.80 -7.88 1.60
N GLN A 16 -14.03 -9.19 1.48
CA GLN A 16 -15.21 -9.86 2.05
C GLN A 16 -15.15 -9.93 3.58
N PHE A 17 -13.94 -9.86 4.16
CA PHE A 17 -13.72 -9.95 5.60
C PHE A 17 -13.40 -8.59 6.22
N ASP A 18 -12.82 -7.67 5.45
CA ASP A 18 -12.53 -6.33 5.92
C ASP A 18 -12.70 -5.27 4.82
N SER A 19 -13.77 -4.47 4.96
CA SER A 19 -14.09 -3.36 4.04
C SER A 19 -13.04 -2.24 4.00
N ARG A 20 -12.08 -2.22 4.94
CA ARG A 20 -10.96 -1.26 4.95
C ARG A 20 -9.82 -1.70 4.02
N VAL A 21 -9.84 -2.93 3.50
CA VAL A 21 -8.91 -3.33 2.44
C VAL A 21 -9.16 -2.44 1.22
N GLY A 22 -8.11 -1.80 0.73
CA GLY A 22 -8.23 -0.83 -0.36
C GLY A 22 -8.74 -1.51 -1.63
N TYR A 23 -9.88 -1.04 -2.16
CA TYR A 23 -10.42 -1.57 -3.41
C TYR A 23 -9.45 -1.33 -4.57
N VAL A 24 -9.29 -2.35 -5.43
CA VAL A 24 -8.39 -2.30 -6.59
C VAL A 24 -9.12 -1.90 -7.89
N GLU A 25 -10.45 -1.89 -7.93
CA GLU A 25 -11.16 -1.46 -9.13
C GLU A 25 -11.28 0.07 -9.22
N TYR A 26 -10.48 0.65 -10.09
CA TYR A 26 -10.63 2.03 -10.54
C TYR A 26 -10.52 2.08 -12.07
N GLY A 27 -11.38 1.35 -12.78
CA GLY A 27 -11.33 1.28 -14.25
C GLY A 27 -9.95 0.86 -14.75
N GLU A 28 -9.32 1.68 -15.60
CA GLU A 28 -7.98 1.44 -16.16
C GLU A 28 -6.79 1.80 -15.24
N ARG A 29 -7.04 2.16 -13.98
CA ARG A 29 -5.97 2.60 -13.08
C ARG A 29 -5.36 1.44 -12.32
N LEU A 30 -4.06 1.25 -12.50
CA LEU A 30 -3.24 0.29 -11.75
C LEU A 30 -3.07 0.74 -10.29
N LYS A 31 -3.50 -0.12 -9.36
CA LYS A 31 -3.27 0.07 -7.93
C LYS A 31 -2.00 -0.65 -7.49
N LEU A 32 -0.98 0.12 -7.14
CA LEU A 32 0.28 -0.42 -6.63
C LEU A 32 0.31 -0.50 -5.12
N HIS A 33 1.10 -1.47 -4.65
CA HIS A 33 1.46 -1.64 -3.27
C HIS A 33 2.98 -1.52 -3.12
N VAL A 34 3.41 -1.11 -1.94
CA VAL A 34 4.82 -0.96 -1.58
C VAL A 34 5.11 -1.92 -0.45
N GLY A 35 6.22 -2.65 -0.56
CA GLY A 35 6.67 -3.54 0.50
C GLY A 35 8.10 -4.05 0.31
N ILE A 36 8.60 -4.88 1.21
CA ILE A 36 7.91 -5.32 2.44
C ILE A 36 7.95 -4.21 3.50
N LEU A 37 6.79 -3.84 4.03
CA LEU A 37 6.65 -2.79 5.03
C LEU A 37 6.81 -3.33 6.47
N LEU A 38 6.36 -4.55 6.71
CA LEU A 38 6.39 -5.21 8.01
C LEU A 38 6.40 -6.73 7.80
N THR A 39 7.14 -7.45 8.65
CA THR A 39 7.10 -8.91 8.71
C THR A 39 6.68 -9.35 10.11
N ILE A 40 5.66 -10.20 10.22
CA ILE A 40 5.17 -10.79 11.47
C ILE A 40 5.09 -12.31 11.27
N GLY A 41 6.01 -13.07 11.87
CA GLY A 41 6.16 -14.49 11.54
C GLY A 41 6.40 -14.66 10.03
N ASP A 42 5.56 -15.47 9.38
CA ASP A 42 5.61 -15.72 7.94
C ASP A 42 4.78 -14.72 7.10
N PHE A 43 4.14 -13.75 7.73
CA PHE A 43 3.32 -12.76 7.03
C PHE A 43 4.13 -11.53 6.62
N HIS A 44 4.15 -11.27 5.32
CA HIS A 44 4.72 -10.06 4.73
C HIS A 44 3.64 -9.04 4.39
N TYR A 45 3.78 -7.83 4.92
CA TYR A 45 2.80 -6.75 4.77
C TYR A 45 3.20 -5.76 3.69
N TYR A 46 2.18 -5.33 2.95
CA TYR A 46 2.28 -4.38 1.85
C TYR A 46 1.26 -3.26 2.05
N VAL A 47 1.62 -2.02 1.70
CA VAL A 47 0.75 -0.86 1.83
C VAL A 47 0.34 -0.30 0.46
N PRO A 48 -0.95 -0.02 0.22
CA PRO A 48 -1.39 0.61 -1.01
C PRO A 48 -0.91 2.07 -1.10
N ILE A 49 -0.35 2.47 -2.24
CA ILE A 49 -0.08 3.88 -2.54
C ILE A 49 -1.32 4.56 -3.11
N SER A 50 -1.56 5.82 -2.75
CA SER A 50 -2.68 6.60 -3.26
C SER A 50 -2.22 7.97 -3.73
N SER A 51 -2.73 8.40 -4.88
CA SER A 51 -2.48 9.75 -5.38
C SER A 51 -2.92 10.81 -4.38
N ALA A 52 -2.20 11.92 -4.36
CA ALA A 52 -2.58 13.08 -3.56
C ALA A 52 -3.98 13.59 -3.94
N LYS A 53 -4.76 14.00 -2.94
CA LYS A 53 -6.07 14.64 -3.10
C LYS A 53 -6.06 15.96 -2.33
N PRO A 54 -6.92 16.94 -2.66
CA PRO A 54 -6.93 18.24 -1.97
C PRO A 54 -7.01 18.14 -0.44
N LYS A 55 -7.77 17.17 0.09
CA LYS A 55 -7.85 16.93 1.54
C LYS A 55 -6.51 16.57 2.18
N HIS A 56 -5.62 15.87 1.46
CA HIS A 56 -4.35 15.42 2.00
C HIS A 56 -3.42 16.60 2.30
N GLN A 57 -3.55 17.73 1.60
CA GLN A 57 -2.74 18.92 1.89
C GLN A 57 -2.91 19.37 3.34
N LYS A 58 -4.14 19.30 3.87
CA LYS A 58 -4.48 19.70 5.24
C LYS A 58 -4.22 18.60 6.29
N MET A 59 -4.01 17.36 5.88
CA MET A 59 -3.74 16.26 6.81
C MET A 59 -2.30 16.31 7.32
N SER A 60 -2.07 15.94 8.56
CA SER A 60 -0.71 15.76 9.10
C SER A 60 -0.28 14.31 9.00
N ASN A 61 1.03 14.08 8.96
CA ASN A 61 1.58 12.74 9.15
C ASN A 61 1.18 12.21 10.54
N SER A 62 0.79 10.93 10.60
CA SER A 62 0.43 10.24 11.83
C SER A 62 1.05 8.85 11.85
N LEU A 63 0.75 8.05 12.87
CA LEU A 63 1.24 6.68 12.96
C LEU A 63 0.74 5.80 11.80
N ASP A 64 -0.48 6.06 11.35
CA ASP A 64 -1.20 5.29 10.34
C ASP A 64 -1.25 5.94 8.96
N PHE A 65 -0.64 7.11 8.78
CA PHE A 65 -0.66 7.87 7.53
C PHE A 65 0.67 8.57 7.29
N HIS A 66 1.13 8.55 6.02
CA HIS A 66 2.37 9.19 5.62
C HIS A 66 2.23 9.89 4.25
N LYS A 67 2.65 11.16 4.17
CA LYS A 67 2.75 11.95 2.95
C LYS A 67 4.08 11.72 2.24
N LEU A 68 4.04 11.46 0.94
CA LEU A 68 5.20 11.47 0.06
C LEU A 68 5.29 12.85 -0.56
N GLN A 69 5.90 13.77 0.17
CA GLN A 69 6.06 15.16 -0.20
C GLN A 69 7.53 15.46 -0.46
N ASP A 70 7.81 16.15 -1.55
CA ASP A 70 9.14 16.66 -1.83
C ASP A 70 9.44 17.84 -0.90
N GLU A 71 10.49 17.72 -0.10
CA GLU A 71 10.84 18.69 0.94
C GLU A 71 11.30 20.03 0.35
N SER A 72 11.88 20.02 -0.86
CA SER A 72 12.42 21.22 -1.50
C SER A 72 11.33 22.08 -2.16
N THR A 73 10.37 21.43 -2.81
CA THR A 73 9.29 22.09 -3.56
C THR A 73 7.98 22.17 -2.78
N GLY A 74 7.85 21.37 -1.72
CA GLY A 74 6.59 21.18 -1.01
C GLY A 74 5.54 20.40 -1.81
N TYR A 75 5.86 19.87 -2.99
CA TYR A 75 4.90 19.16 -3.83
C TYR A 75 4.56 17.79 -3.24
N LEU A 76 3.25 17.54 -3.04
CA LEU A 76 2.74 16.28 -2.52
C LEU A 76 2.43 15.31 -3.68
N TYR A 77 3.29 14.33 -3.88
CA TYR A 77 3.14 13.33 -4.94
C TYR A 77 2.05 12.30 -4.60
N ALA A 78 2.15 11.73 -3.40
CA ALA A 78 1.29 10.63 -2.99
C ALA A 78 1.17 10.52 -1.47
N VAL A 79 0.35 9.57 -1.03
CA VAL A 79 0.17 9.23 0.37
C VAL A 79 0.13 7.72 0.56
N LEU A 80 0.58 7.27 1.73
CA LEU A 80 0.51 5.90 2.19
C LEU A 80 -0.44 5.84 3.39
N ASN A 81 -1.53 5.07 3.24
CA ASN A 81 -2.44 4.77 4.34
C ASN A 81 -1.97 3.47 5.00
N ILE A 82 -1.09 3.59 5.99
CA ILE A 82 -0.47 2.45 6.68
C ILE A 82 -1.54 1.63 7.44
N ASN A 83 -2.62 2.28 7.91
CA ASN A 83 -3.78 1.58 8.44
C ASN A 83 -4.44 0.61 7.45
N ASN A 84 -4.20 0.74 6.15
CA ASN A 84 -4.73 -0.15 5.11
C ASN A 84 -3.69 -1.17 4.62
N MET A 85 -2.58 -1.38 5.34
CA MET A 85 -1.64 -2.45 4.99
C MET A 85 -2.28 -3.84 5.14
N ILE A 86 -1.86 -4.77 4.29
CA ILE A 86 -2.42 -6.12 4.21
C ILE A 86 -1.29 -7.16 4.13
N PRO A 87 -1.47 -8.36 4.72
CA PRO A 87 -0.59 -9.50 4.45
C PRO A 87 -0.91 -10.04 3.06
N VAL A 88 0.12 -10.41 2.29
CA VAL A 88 -0.05 -10.96 0.94
C VAL A 88 0.89 -12.16 0.77
N PRO A 89 0.38 -13.32 0.31
CA PRO A 89 1.23 -14.47 0.00
C PRO A 89 1.99 -14.24 -1.31
N ASP A 90 3.20 -14.81 -1.42
CA ASP A 90 4.12 -14.58 -2.55
C ASP A 90 3.51 -14.90 -3.92
N ASN A 91 2.66 -15.91 -3.99
CA ASN A 91 1.96 -16.30 -5.22
C ASN A 91 0.82 -15.35 -5.64
N CYS A 92 0.41 -14.42 -4.78
CA CYS A 92 -0.51 -13.33 -5.09
C CYS A 92 0.23 -12.01 -5.39
N LEU A 93 1.56 -12.04 -5.49
CA LEU A 93 2.39 -10.87 -5.72
C LEU A 93 3.08 -10.95 -7.07
N THR A 94 3.13 -9.81 -7.76
CA THR A 94 4.02 -9.62 -8.90
C THR A 94 4.81 -8.34 -8.68
N GLN A 95 6.13 -8.45 -8.58
CA GLN A 95 7.00 -7.27 -8.49
C GLN A 95 6.93 -6.51 -9.81
N LEU A 96 6.54 -5.23 -9.76
CA LEU A 96 6.50 -4.39 -10.94
C LEU A 96 7.92 -3.95 -11.32
N LYS A 97 8.32 -4.23 -12.57
CA LYS A 97 9.48 -3.60 -13.21
C LYS A 97 9.01 -2.51 -14.16
N TYR A 98 9.76 -1.40 -14.26
CA TYR A 98 9.34 -0.24 -15.05
C TYR A 98 9.17 -0.54 -16.55
N ASN A 99 9.97 -1.46 -17.10
CA ASN A 99 9.84 -1.93 -18.48
C ASN A 99 8.65 -2.89 -18.70
N GLN A 100 7.87 -3.21 -17.66
CA GLN A 100 6.72 -4.12 -17.71
C GLN A 100 5.40 -3.41 -17.38
N VAL A 101 5.38 -2.08 -17.20
CA VAL A 101 4.17 -1.33 -16.81
C VAL A 101 2.99 -1.53 -17.77
N GLU A 102 3.27 -1.73 -19.05
CA GLU A 102 2.26 -1.99 -20.10
C GLU A 102 1.55 -3.34 -19.93
N SER A 103 2.12 -4.28 -19.18
CA SER A 103 1.47 -5.55 -18.85
C SER A 103 0.35 -5.38 -17.83
N PHE A 104 0.31 -4.25 -17.12
CA PHE A 104 -0.61 -4.01 -16.01
C PHE A 104 -1.56 -2.83 -16.25
N ARG A 105 -1.27 -2.00 -17.23
CA ARG A 105 -2.03 -0.79 -17.54
C ARG A 105 -1.86 -0.40 -19.01
N SER A 106 -2.96 0.00 -19.64
CA SER A 106 -2.94 0.63 -20.97
C SER A 106 -2.53 2.09 -20.88
N PHE A 107 -1.78 2.56 -21.87
CA PHE A 107 -1.40 3.96 -22.05
C PHE A 107 -1.90 4.45 -23.40
N SER A 108 -2.35 5.69 -23.45
CA SER A 108 -2.85 6.31 -24.68
C SER A 108 -1.75 6.59 -25.70
N ASN A 109 -0.52 6.81 -25.23
CA ASN A 109 0.67 7.06 -26.04
C ASN A 109 1.96 6.86 -25.24
N GLU A 110 3.08 6.86 -25.96
CA GLU A 110 4.43 6.70 -25.40
C GLU A 110 4.78 7.75 -24.33
N LYS A 111 4.39 9.00 -24.53
CA LYS A 111 4.66 10.08 -23.58
C LYS A 111 3.97 9.82 -22.24
N GLU A 112 2.69 9.40 -22.25
CA GLU A 112 1.97 9.05 -21.02
C GLU A 112 2.68 7.93 -20.26
N ARG A 113 3.20 6.91 -20.97
CA ARG A 113 3.97 5.83 -20.35
C ARG A 113 5.24 6.34 -19.68
N ILE A 114 6.02 7.17 -20.38
CA ILE A 114 7.25 7.76 -19.84
C ILE A 114 6.95 8.62 -18.61
N ASP A 115 5.94 9.49 -18.67
CA ASP A 115 5.53 10.35 -17.57
C ASP A 115 5.09 9.53 -16.36
N TYR A 116 4.38 8.41 -16.58
CA TYR A 116 4.00 7.49 -15.51
C TYR A 116 5.21 6.80 -14.85
N ILE A 117 6.18 6.32 -15.65
CA ILE A 117 7.42 5.73 -15.10
C ILE A 117 8.20 6.76 -14.28
N TYR A 118 8.30 8.00 -14.78
CA TYR A 118 8.96 9.09 -14.05
C TYR A 118 8.26 9.37 -12.71
N LEU A 119 6.93 9.38 -12.69
CA LEU A 119 6.15 9.52 -11.46
C LEU A 119 6.48 8.40 -10.46
N LEU A 120 6.48 7.14 -10.91
CA LEU A 120 6.82 6.00 -10.05
C LEU A 120 8.25 6.11 -9.49
N GLN A 121 9.20 6.57 -10.30
CA GLN A 121 10.58 6.79 -9.84
C GLN A 121 10.67 7.90 -8.79
N LYS A 122 9.92 9.00 -8.96
CA LYS A 122 9.85 10.08 -7.97
C LYS A 122 9.23 9.63 -6.66
N GLU A 123 8.09 8.95 -6.73
CA GLU A 123 7.44 8.39 -5.53
C GLU A 123 8.35 7.38 -4.83
N LYS A 124 9.05 6.53 -5.59
CA LYS A 124 10.01 5.55 -5.07
C LYS A 124 11.16 6.20 -4.31
N ALA A 125 11.76 7.25 -4.88
CA ALA A 125 12.85 7.98 -4.21
C ALA A 125 12.38 8.59 -2.88
N LEU A 126 11.16 9.16 -2.84
CA LEU A 126 10.57 9.67 -1.60
C LEU A 126 10.34 8.56 -0.58
N ILE A 127 9.81 7.40 -1.00
CA ILE A 127 9.61 6.22 -0.15
C ILE A 127 10.94 5.73 0.43
N ASP A 128 11.98 5.62 -0.38
CA ASP A 128 13.29 5.12 0.05
C ASP A 128 13.89 6.03 1.12
N ASN A 129 13.75 7.36 0.96
CA ASN A 129 14.23 8.34 1.96
C ASN A 129 13.53 8.22 3.33
N VAL A 130 12.28 7.73 3.37
CA VAL A 130 11.51 7.59 4.61
C VAL A 130 11.28 6.12 5.02
N GLN A 131 11.99 5.18 4.40
CA GLN A 131 11.74 3.75 4.56
C GLN A 131 11.73 3.31 6.02
N ASP A 132 12.77 3.66 6.78
CA ASP A 132 12.90 3.27 8.18
C ASP A 132 11.76 3.85 9.03
N SER A 133 11.32 5.07 8.72
CA SER A 133 10.18 5.71 9.39
C SER A 133 8.89 4.95 9.09
N LEU A 134 8.68 4.53 7.85
CA LEU A 134 7.50 3.76 7.43
C LEU A 134 7.44 2.39 8.10
N GLN A 135 8.55 1.66 8.13
CA GLN A 135 8.62 0.34 8.78
C GLN A 135 8.41 0.45 10.30
N ASN A 136 9.04 1.45 10.94
CA ASN A 136 8.83 1.74 12.36
C ASN A 136 7.37 2.12 12.69
N LYS A 137 6.73 2.90 11.81
CA LYS A 137 5.30 3.24 11.95
C LYS A 137 4.43 1.98 11.83
N ALA A 138 4.66 1.14 10.83
CA ALA A 138 3.90 -0.09 10.62
C ALA A 138 4.00 -1.05 11.81
N MET A 139 5.21 -1.30 12.32
CA MET A 139 5.41 -2.14 13.50
C MET A 139 4.67 -1.59 14.74
N LYS A 140 4.83 -0.30 15.03
CA LYS A 140 4.15 0.35 16.16
C LYS A 140 2.64 0.36 16.00
N LEU A 141 2.14 0.57 14.78
CA LEU A 141 0.71 0.52 14.48
C LEU A 141 0.15 -0.87 14.74
N TYR A 142 0.80 -1.90 14.19
CA TYR A 142 0.44 -3.30 14.40
C TYR A 142 0.36 -3.62 15.90
N GLN A 143 1.43 -3.36 16.65
CA GLN A 143 1.49 -3.61 18.10
C GLN A 143 0.35 -2.90 18.86
N LYS A 144 0.04 -1.64 18.52
CA LYS A 144 -1.06 -0.90 19.17
C LYS A 144 -2.43 -1.49 18.84
N CYS A 145 -2.65 -1.92 17.60
CA CYS A 145 -3.90 -2.57 17.20
C CYS A 145 -4.11 -3.89 17.92
N ILE A 146 -3.05 -4.70 18.11
CA ILE A 146 -3.14 -5.95 18.87
C ILE A 146 -3.37 -5.69 20.37
N ALA A 147 -2.64 -4.74 20.95
CA ALA A 147 -2.74 -4.46 22.38
C ALA A 147 -4.07 -3.79 22.78
N LYS A 148 -4.68 -3.02 21.87
CA LYS A 148 -5.92 -2.25 22.10
C LYS A 148 -6.86 -2.33 20.89
N PRO A 149 -7.50 -3.50 20.66
CA PRO A 149 -8.35 -3.72 19.48
C PRO A 149 -9.58 -2.82 19.43
N ASP A 150 -10.09 -2.37 20.59
CA ASP A 150 -11.26 -1.49 20.69
C ASP A 150 -10.91 0.01 20.60
N SER A 151 -9.64 0.36 20.38
CA SER A 151 -9.24 1.75 20.29
C SER A 151 -9.73 2.42 19.00
N SER A 152 -9.92 3.74 19.04
CA SER A 152 -10.27 4.52 17.84
C SER A 152 -9.24 4.40 16.71
N LEU A 153 -7.97 4.15 17.06
CA LEU A 153 -6.90 3.84 16.11
C LEU A 153 -7.12 2.48 15.44
N ALA A 154 -7.42 1.44 16.22
CA ALA A 154 -7.68 0.10 15.68
C ALA A 154 -8.96 0.04 14.85
N ALA A 155 -10.01 0.76 15.24
CA ALA A 155 -11.28 0.82 14.51
C ALA A 155 -11.12 1.29 13.04
N ARG A 156 -10.11 2.12 12.75
CA ARG A 156 -9.83 2.63 11.39
C ARG A 156 -8.70 1.88 10.66
N CYS A 157 -8.11 0.84 11.26
CA CYS A 157 -7.10 -0.02 10.64
C CYS A 157 -7.70 -1.32 10.15
N CYS A 158 -7.16 -1.92 9.09
CA CYS A 158 -7.45 -3.30 8.76
C CYS A 158 -7.29 -4.19 10.01
N ASN A 159 -8.16 -5.19 10.14
CA ASN A 159 -8.06 -6.19 11.19
C ASN A 159 -6.92 -7.15 10.83
N PHE A 160 -5.71 -6.78 11.24
CA PHE A 160 -4.48 -7.47 10.86
C PHE A 160 -4.52 -8.98 11.18
N LYS A 161 -4.99 -9.38 12.37
CA LYS A 161 -5.11 -10.80 12.75
C LYS A 161 -6.10 -11.55 11.87
N MET A 162 -7.27 -10.97 11.59
CA MET A 162 -8.24 -11.59 10.68
C MET A 162 -7.66 -11.74 9.28
N LEU A 163 -6.95 -10.72 8.76
CA LEU A 163 -6.34 -10.81 7.44
C LEU A 163 -5.20 -11.82 7.38
N GLU A 164 -4.43 -12.02 8.46
CA GLU A 164 -3.42 -13.08 8.57
C GLU A 164 -4.07 -14.46 8.47
N GLU A 165 -5.13 -14.71 9.24
CA GLU A 165 -5.89 -15.98 9.18
C GLU A 165 -6.40 -16.26 7.76
N LYS A 166 -6.95 -15.24 7.10
CA LYS A 166 -7.46 -15.36 5.72
C LYS A 166 -6.35 -15.50 4.68
N CYS A 167 -5.20 -14.87 4.90
CA CYS A 167 -4.02 -15.03 4.08
C CYS A 167 -3.55 -16.50 4.09
N SER A 168 -3.51 -17.14 5.26
CA SER A 168 -3.12 -18.55 5.38
C SER A 168 -4.11 -19.49 4.68
N SER A 169 -5.42 -19.24 4.79
CA SER A 169 -6.43 -20.15 4.24
C SER A 169 -6.78 -19.92 2.76
N TYR A 170 -6.16 -18.96 2.07
CA TYR A 170 -6.57 -18.58 0.71
C TYR A 170 -6.35 -19.70 -0.33
N PHE A 171 -5.36 -20.58 -0.12
CA PHE A 171 -5.08 -21.72 -1.00
C PHE A 171 -5.65 -23.05 -0.50
N ASP A 172 -6.29 -23.05 0.66
CA ASP A 172 -6.95 -24.24 1.22
C ASP A 172 -8.37 -24.43 0.67
N THR A 173 -8.82 -23.50 -0.19
CA THR A 173 -10.12 -23.49 -0.90
C THR A 173 -9.95 -23.77 -2.39
#